data_AF-A0A2S0WGE8-F1
#
_entry.id   AF-A0A2S0WGE8-F1
#
_cell.length_a   1.000
_cell.length_b   1.000
_cell.length_c   1.000
_cell.angle_alpha   90.00
_cell.angle_beta   90.00
_cell.angle_gamma   90.00
#
_symmetry.space_group_name_H-M   'P 1'
#
loop_
_entity.id
_entity.type
_entity.pdbx_description
1 polymer ?
#
loop_
_entity_poly.entity_id
_entity_poly.type
_entity_poly.pdbx_seq_one_letter_code
_entity_poly.pdbx_strand_id
1 'polypeptide(L)'
;MRLTTVMPTIPERRTWRIPTIAQLDALGLTPTVVEQDPALPIGHASQLTTAQKALTAGLESGASHILYAEDDIDIDPTITRYLDEPGEGILTFWYRRRFTPRPDGLIPNRLRWISSLAFLCDRATAQRLAAYSGKPGIDMAMRHDQAPLYATPRPMVEHRAVPRAASTGSHITSEGDYQGPNSHHILTHVWEWLPARRDRKRVTTPSIAANALGITPHEVTWAYQALLTMGCVIRDPSGFHRAAPPPWHTTQPTEEDPQLW
;
A
#
# COMPACT_ATOMS: atom_id res chain seq x y z
N MET A 1 -15.45 20.30 -1.50
CA MET A 1 -15.41 19.39 -0.33
C MET A 1 -14.43 19.95 0.70
N ARG A 2 -14.69 19.81 2.01
CA ARG A 2 -13.69 20.11 3.05
C ARG A 2 -13.09 18.80 3.57
N LEU A 3 -11.85 18.51 3.17
CA LEU A 3 -11.10 17.31 3.54
C LEU A 3 -10.08 17.66 4.64
N THR A 4 -9.82 16.72 5.54
CA THR A 4 -8.69 16.76 6.46
C THR A 4 -8.04 15.38 6.50
N THR A 5 -6.71 15.36 6.54
CA THR A 5 -5.94 14.13 6.72
C THR A 5 -5.57 13.95 8.18
N VAL A 6 -5.70 12.73 8.71
CA VAL A 6 -5.33 12.40 10.09
C VAL A 6 -4.43 11.18 10.10
N MET A 7 -3.44 11.18 10.99
CA MET A 7 -2.42 10.14 11.06
C MET A 7 -2.16 9.75 12.53
N PRO A 8 -2.74 8.63 13.01
CA PRO A 8 -2.32 8.07 14.28
C PRO A 8 -0.93 7.45 14.15
N THR A 9 -0.13 7.57 15.20
CA THR A 9 1.27 7.11 15.21
C THR A 9 1.70 6.71 16.61
N ILE A 10 2.84 6.04 16.74
CA ILE A 10 3.52 5.79 18.01
C ILE A 10 4.89 6.50 18.01
N PRO A 11 5.44 6.88 19.19
CA PRO A 11 6.73 7.56 19.28
C PRO A 11 7.87 6.83 18.53
N GLU A 12 7.88 5.50 18.55
CA GLU A 12 8.89 4.63 17.94
C GLU A 12 8.90 4.71 16.40
N ARG A 13 7.83 5.22 15.78
CA ARG A 13 7.69 5.38 14.33
C ARG A 13 8.00 6.79 13.82
N ARG A 14 8.48 7.68 14.71
CA ARG A 14 8.78 9.08 14.36
C ARG A 14 9.70 9.25 13.15
N THR A 15 10.68 8.36 12.94
CA THR A 15 11.56 8.43 11.76
C THR A 15 10.85 7.94 10.49
N TRP A 16 9.96 6.94 10.61
CA TRP A 16 9.26 6.35 9.47
C TRP A 16 8.07 7.14 8.97
N ARG A 17 7.51 8.02 9.81
CA ARG A 17 6.46 8.95 9.37
C ARG A 17 6.95 10.09 8.49
N ILE A 18 8.23 10.46 8.57
CA ILE A 18 8.76 11.62 7.84
C ILE A 18 8.52 11.48 6.33
N PRO A 19 8.85 10.34 5.69
CA PRO A 19 8.54 10.15 4.27
C PRO A 19 7.04 10.14 3.95
N THR A 20 6.18 9.57 4.82
CA THR A 20 4.71 9.59 4.61
C THR A 20 4.19 11.02 4.61
N ILE A 21 4.60 11.82 5.59
CA ILE A 21 4.20 13.23 5.71
C ILE A 21 4.66 14.00 4.48
N ALA A 22 5.91 13.82 4.05
CA ALA A 22 6.43 14.49 2.86
C ALA A 22 5.64 14.13 1.58
N GLN A 23 5.24 12.87 1.42
CA GLN A 23 4.40 12.45 0.29
C GLN A 23 3.00 13.07 0.36
N LEU A 24 2.38 13.10 1.54
CA LEU A 24 1.09 13.75 1.75
C LEU A 24 1.14 15.26 1.49
N ASP A 25 2.17 15.94 2.00
CA ASP A 25 2.37 17.38 1.78
C ASP A 25 2.55 17.70 0.30
N ALA A 26 3.29 16.88 -0.45
CA ALA A 26 3.44 17.02 -1.90
C ALA A 26 2.10 16.88 -2.66
N LEU A 27 1.11 16.21 -2.07
CA LEU A 27 -0.26 16.09 -2.58
C LEU A 27 -1.21 17.16 -2.03
N GLY A 28 -0.72 18.08 -1.19
CA GLY A 28 -1.54 19.10 -0.51
C GLY A 28 -2.38 18.54 0.65
N LEU A 29 -1.98 17.42 1.25
CA LEU A 29 -2.74 16.65 2.23
C LEU A 29 -2.08 16.63 3.63
N THR A 30 -1.64 17.78 4.14
CA THR A 30 -0.91 17.87 5.42
C THR A 30 -1.70 17.21 6.57
N PRO A 31 -1.16 16.13 7.19
CA PRO A 31 -1.87 15.38 8.19
C PRO A 31 -1.84 16.05 9.57
N THR A 32 -2.96 15.97 10.28
CA THR A 32 -2.98 16.13 11.73
C THR A 32 -2.45 14.84 12.36
N VAL A 33 -1.23 14.90 12.90
CA VAL A 33 -0.56 13.76 13.53
C VAL A 33 -1.00 13.61 14.98
N VAL A 34 -1.46 12.42 15.37
CA VAL A 34 -1.87 12.10 16.74
C VAL A 34 -0.97 10.99 17.27
N GLU A 35 -0.05 11.34 18.17
CA GLU A 35 0.82 10.38 18.83
C GLU A 35 0.06 9.61 19.93
N GLN A 36 0.30 8.30 20.01
CA GLN A 36 -0.20 7.45 21.09
C GLN A 36 0.25 8.00 22.45
N ASP A 37 -0.64 7.93 23.43
CA ASP A 37 -0.31 8.21 24.82
C ASP A 37 0.75 7.21 25.33
N PRO A 38 1.94 7.68 25.75
CA PRO A 38 3.01 6.81 26.23
C PRO A 38 2.66 6.02 27.49
N ALA A 39 1.61 6.41 28.22
CA ALA A 39 1.11 5.67 29.38
C ALA A 39 0.31 4.41 29.00
N LEU A 40 -0.13 4.28 27.73
CA LEU A 40 -0.86 3.11 27.26
C LEU A 40 0.08 2.02 26.75
N PRO A 41 -0.15 0.73 27.08
CA PRO A 41 0.68 -0.36 26.57
C PRO A 41 0.51 -0.48 25.05
N ILE A 42 1.60 -0.76 24.33
CA ILE A 42 1.57 -1.00 22.89
C ILE A 42 0.70 -2.24 22.60
N GLY A 43 -0.31 -2.09 21.75
CA GLY A 43 -1.19 -3.19 21.33
C GLY A 43 -2.51 -2.69 20.73
N HIS A 44 -3.43 -3.63 20.44
CA HIS A 44 -4.68 -3.29 19.72
C HIS A 44 -5.57 -2.26 20.43
N ALA A 45 -5.59 -2.25 21.77
CA ALA A 45 -6.41 -1.31 22.52
C ALA A 45 -5.89 0.14 22.42
N SER A 46 -4.56 0.32 22.53
CA SER A 46 -3.92 1.63 22.38
C SER A 46 -3.90 2.11 20.94
N GLN A 47 -3.78 1.20 19.96
CA GLN A 47 -3.96 1.50 18.55
C GLN A 47 -5.38 2.01 18.25
N LEU A 48 -6.41 1.32 18.73
CA LEU A 48 -7.81 1.76 18.56
C LEU A 48 -8.02 3.13 19.19
N THR A 49 -7.55 3.33 20.42
CA THR A 49 -7.69 4.61 21.14
C THR A 49 -7.01 5.75 20.37
N THR A 50 -5.81 5.53 19.86
CA THR A 50 -5.05 6.53 19.08
C THR A 50 -5.74 6.84 17.75
N ALA A 51 -6.24 5.82 17.06
CA ALA A 51 -7.02 5.98 15.83
C ALA A 51 -8.31 6.78 16.05
N GLN A 52 -9.02 6.54 17.17
CA GLN A 52 -10.21 7.30 17.54
C GLN A 52 -9.89 8.76 17.85
N LYS A 53 -8.81 9.02 18.60
CA LYS A 53 -8.34 10.39 18.83
C LYS A 53 -8.00 11.10 17.52
N ALA A 54 -7.37 10.41 16.56
CA ALA A 54 -7.09 10.95 15.23
C ALA A 54 -8.38 11.31 14.47
N LEU A 55 -9.37 10.42 14.44
CA LEU A 55 -10.67 10.69 13.81
C LEU A 55 -11.39 11.86 14.50
N THR A 56 -11.40 11.92 15.82
CA THR A 56 -11.99 13.03 16.59
C THR A 56 -11.31 14.36 16.24
N ALA A 57 -9.98 14.42 16.18
CA ALA A 57 -9.26 15.62 15.77
C ALA A 57 -9.64 16.07 14.35
N GLY A 58 -9.81 15.12 13.41
CA GLY A 58 -10.32 15.41 12.07
C GLY A 58 -11.76 15.93 12.07
N LEU A 59 -12.61 15.41 12.97
CA LEU A 59 -14.00 15.85 13.10
C LEU A 59 -14.10 17.27 13.69
N GLU A 60 -13.24 17.59 14.65
CA GLU A 60 -13.15 18.89 15.32
C GLU A 60 -12.66 20.00 14.38
N SER A 61 -11.88 19.67 13.34
CA SER A 61 -11.51 20.64 12.30
C SER A 61 -12.72 21.18 11.51
N GLY A 62 -13.87 20.51 11.61
CA GLY A 62 -15.07 20.81 10.84
C GLY A 62 -15.02 20.26 9.41
N ALA A 63 -14.17 19.28 9.14
CA ALA A 63 -14.12 18.59 7.85
C ALA A 63 -15.42 17.84 7.55
N SER A 64 -15.77 17.84 6.26
CA SER A 64 -16.86 17.02 5.70
C SER A 64 -16.43 15.58 5.43
N HIS A 65 -15.12 15.38 5.19
CA HIS A 65 -14.51 14.09 4.89
C HIS A 65 -13.16 13.99 5.59
N ILE A 66 -12.80 12.78 5.99
CA ILE A 66 -11.52 12.50 6.65
C ILE A 66 -10.77 11.45 5.86
N LEU A 67 -9.55 11.78 5.47
CA LEU A 67 -8.55 10.83 5.01
C LEU A 67 -7.77 10.34 6.24
N TYR A 68 -8.01 9.11 6.64
CA TYR A 68 -7.18 8.43 7.62
C TYR A 68 -6.00 7.77 6.89
N ALA A 69 -4.79 7.95 7.39
CA ALA A 69 -3.58 7.29 6.85
C ALA A 69 -2.69 6.79 7.99
N GLU A 70 -2.20 5.57 7.88
CA GLU A 70 -1.10 5.08 8.73
C GLU A 70 0.19 5.84 8.48
N ASP A 71 1.10 5.77 9.43
CA ASP A 71 2.32 6.56 9.47
C ASP A 71 3.50 5.89 8.76
N ASP A 72 3.39 4.63 8.40
CA ASP A 72 4.46 3.84 7.80
C ASP A 72 4.14 3.41 6.36
N ILE A 73 3.46 4.25 5.57
CA ILE A 73 2.96 3.88 4.23
C ILE A 73 3.55 4.71 3.10
N ASP A 74 3.78 4.09 1.95
CA ASP A 74 3.96 4.78 0.67
C ASP A 74 2.62 5.04 -0.01
N ILE A 75 2.49 6.16 -0.70
CA ILE A 75 1.22 6.67 -1.25
C ILE A 75 1.34 6.91 -2.76
N ASP A 76 0.40 6.35 -3.51
CA ASP A 76 0.24 6.59 -4.93
C ASP A 76 -0.27 8.01 -5.17
N PRO A 77 0.44 8.86 -5.93
CA PRO A 77 -0.01 10.23 -6.19
C PRO A 77 -1.35 10.30 -6.93
N THR A 78 -1.76 9.23 -7.60
CA THR A 78 -3.08 9.13 -8.25
C THR A 78 -4.25 8.97 -7.27
N ILE A 79 -3.98 8.83 -5.96
CA ILE A 79 -5.02 8.85 -4.90
C ILE A 79 -5.90 10.11 -4.99
N THR A 80 -5.32 11.23 -5.44
CA THR A 80 -5.99 12.52 -5.62
C THR A 80 -7.24 12.44 -6.50
N ARG A 81 -7.26 11.54 -7.48
CA ARG A 81 -8.42 11.32 -8.38
C ARG A 81 -9.68 10.85 -7.65
N TYR A 82 -9.53 10.27 -6.46
CA TYR A 82 -10.63 9.76 -5.64
C TYR A 82 -11.02 10.73 -4.52
N LEU A 83 -10.25 11.79 -4.30
CA LEU A 83 -10.51 12.73 -3.22
C LEU A 83 -11.59 13.72 -3.61
N ASP A 84 -11.76 14.06 -4.89
CA ASP A 84 -12.72 15.08 -5.31
C ASP A 84 -14.18 14.60 -5.24
N GLU A 85 -14.43 13.29 -5.35
CA GLU A 85 -15.77 12.67 -5.37
C GLU A 85 -15.81 11.40 -4.49
N PRO A 86 -15.70 11.52 -3.16
CA PRO A 86 -15.49 10.38 -2.24
C PRO A 86 -16.63 9.36 -2.18
N GLY A 87 -17.81 9.64 -2.74
CA GLY A 87 -19.01 8.83 -2.55
C GLY A 87 -19.46 8.77 -1.08
N GLU A 88 -20.48 7.96 -0.80
CA GLU A 88 -20.95 7.70 0.57
C GLU A 88 -20.24 6.50 1.19
N GLY A 89 -19.95 6.54 2.50
CA GLY A 89 -19.37 5.44 3.25
C GLY A 89 -17.86 5.48 3.34
N ILE A 90 -17.20 4.33 3.17
CA ILE A 90 -15.75 4.18 3.31
C ILE A 90 -15.14 3.75 1.98
N LEU A 91 -14.17 4.52 1.50
CA LEU A 91 -13.29 4.14 0.41
C LEU A 91 -11.92 3.79 0.99
N THR A 92 -11.53 2.52 0.89
CA THR A 92 -10.18 2.10 1.26
C THR A 92 -9.20 2.10 0.09
N PHE A 93 -7.96 2.46 0.40
CA PHE A 93 -6.83 2.54 -0.52
C PHE A 93 -5.93 1.32 -0.48
N TRP A 94 -6.25 0.29 0.33
CA TRP A 94 -5.47 -0.94 0.40
C TRP A 94 -6.37 -2.17 0.51
N TYR A 95 -6.03 -3.27 -0.16
CA TYR A 95 -6.75 -4.54 -0.06
C TYR A 95 -5.92 -5.69 -0.65
N ARG A 96 -6.30 -6.94 -0.36
CA ARG A 96 -5.72 -8.15 -1.01
C ARG A 96 -6.61 -8.67 -2.13
N ARG A 97 -6.03 -8.98 -3.30
CA ARG A 97 -6.77 -9.41 -4.51
C ARG A 97 -7.69 -10.61 -4.24
N ARG A 98 -9.01 -10.36 -4.17
CA ARG A 98 -10.12 -11.29 -4.52
C ARG A 98 -11.41 -10.50 -4.75
N PHE A 99 -11.48 -9.73 -5.83
CA PHE A 99 -12.61 -8.83 -6.03
C PHE A 99 -12.98 -8.61 -7.50
N THR A 100 -14.27 -8.31 -7.72
CA THR A 100 -14.84 -7.92 -9.01
C THR A 100 -15.20 -6.44 -8.98
N PRO A 101 -14.68 -5.60 -9.89
CA PRO A 101 -15.01 -4.18 -9.95
C PRO A 101 -16.44 -3.94 -10.44
N ARG A 102 -17.03 -2.82 -10.01
CA ARG A 102 -18.25 -2.21 -10.54
C ARG A 102 -17.96 -1.46 -11.85
N PRO A 103 -18.99 -1.04 -12.60
CA PRO A 103 -18.82 -0.22 -13.80
C PRO A 103 -18.11 1.13 -13.58
N ASP A 104 -18.18 1.69 -12.37
CA ASP A 104 -17.46 2.91 -11.97
C ASP A 104 -15.99 2.64 -11.60
N GLY A 105 -15.53 1.38 -11.72
CA GLY A 105 -14.17 0.97 -11.39
C GLY A 105 -13.94 0.67 -9.90
N LEU A 106 -14.91 0.94 -9.02
CA LEU A 106 -14.78 0.64 -7.59
C LEU A 106 -15.11 -0.81 -7.29
N ILE A 107 -14.43 -1.36 -6.31
CA ILE A 107 -14.58 -2.75 -5.90
C ILE A 107 -15.45 -2.83 -4.64
N PRO A 108 -16.58 -3.57 -4.63
CA PRO A 108 -17.31 -3.87 -3.40
C PRO A 108 -16.48 -4.78 -2.52
N ASN A 109 -16.17 -4.34 -1.32
CA ASN A 109 -15.26 -5.06 -0.43
C ASN A 109 -16.02 -5.92 0.57
N ARG A 110 -16.78 -6.91 0.06
CA ARG A 110 -17.75 -7.66 0.88
C ARG A 110 -17.26 -8.97 1.50
N LEU A 111 -16.10 -9.50 1.10
CA LEU A 111 -15.83 -10.94 1.35
C LEU A 111 -14.55 -11.31 2.13
N ARG A 112 -13.50 -10.47 2.18
CA ARG A 112 -12.29 -10.73 3.00
C ARG A 112 -11.55 -9.43 3.33
N TRP A 113 -12.12 -8.59 4.19
CA TRP A 113 -11.39 -7.45 4.72
C TRP A 113 -10.33 -7.92 5.71
N ILE A 114 -9.07 -7.52 5.56
CA ILE A 114 -7.97 -7.96 6.44
C ILE A 114 -7.44 -6.79 7.29
N SER A 115 -7.29 -5.59 6.71
CA SER A 115 -6.94 -4.32 7.37
C SER A 115 -7.05 -3.14 6.39
N SER A 116 -6.95 -1.89 6.86
CA SER A 116 -6.83 -0.66 6.06
C SER A 116 -5.56 0.10 6.44
N LEU A 117 -4.72 0.41 5.46
CA LEU A 117 -3.56 1.27 5.68
C LEU A 117 -3.91 2.75 5.50
N ALA A 118 -4.87 3.05 4.64
CA ALA A 118 -5.48 4.35 4.50
C ALA A 118 -6.93 4.21 4.03
N PHE A 119 -7.80 5.11 4.45
CA PHE A 119 -9.19 5.17 3.97
C PHE A 119 -9.72 6.60 4.00
N LEU A 120 -10.66 6.87 3.10
CA LEU A 120 -11.44 8.08 3.03
C LEU A 120 -12.86 7.77 3.49
N CYS A 121 -13.42 8.62 4.34
CA CYS A 121 -14.81 8.48 4.77
C CYS A 121 -15.49 9.82 4.97
N ASP A 122 -16.81 9.82 4.84
CA ASP A 122 -17.64 10.97 5.19
C ASP A 122 -17.67 11.22 6.70
N ARG A 123 -18.13 12.42 7.09
CA ARG A 123 -18.23 12.84 8.49
C ARG A 123 -19.08 11.90 9.35
N ALA A 124 -20.21 11.43 8.84
CA ALA A 124 -21.13 10.59 9.61
C ALA A 124 -20.49 9.23 9.92
N THR A 125 -19.74 8.70 8.97
CA THR A 125 -18.96 7.47 9.08
C THR A 125 -17.80 7.64 10.04
N ALA A 126 -17.04 8.73 9.92
CA ALA A 126 -15.99 9.05 10.87
C ALA A 126 -16.50 9.18 12.33
N GLN A 127 -17.69 9.77 12.53
CA GLN A 127 -18.33 9.84 13.85
C GLN A 127 -18.62 8.46 14.44
N ARG A 128 -19.14 7.51 13.63
CA ARG A 128 -19.39 6.14 14.08
C ARG A 128 -18.10 5.39 14.40
N LEU A 129 -17.08 5.53 13.54
CA LEU A 129 -15.77 4.92 13.76
C LEU A 129 -15.09 5.47 15.02
N ALA A 130 -15.17 6.79 15.26
CA ALA A 130 -14.63 7.44 16.47
C ALA A 130 -15.34 6.96 17.75
N ALA A 131 -16.63 6.64 17.68
CA ALA A 131 -17.42 6.16 18.82
C ALA A 131 -17.36 4.63 19.06
N TYR A 132 -16.66 3.87 18.20
CA TYR A 132 -16.64 2.41 18.27
C TYR A 132 -16.00 1.86 19.54
N SER A 133 -16.71 1.05 20.33
CA SER A 133 -16.20 0.52 21.61
C SER A 133 -15.83 -0.98 21.56
N GLY A 134 -15.86 -1.61 20.38
CA GLY A 134 -15.56 -3.04 20.23
C GLY A 134 -14.06 -3.37 20.20
N LYS A 135 -13.75 -4.65 20.00
CA LYS A 135 -12.38 -5.17 19.83
C LYS A 135 -12.30 -6.00 18.54
N PRO A 136 -11.14 -6.10 17.85
CA PRO A 136 -9.91 -5.29 17.93
C PRO A 136 -9.74 -4.24 16.80
N GLY A 137 -9.27 -3.02 17.10
CA GLY A 137 -8.73 -2.08 16.10
C GLY A 137 -9.75 -1.38 15.18
N ILE A 138 -9.29 -0.33 14.47
CA ILE A 138 -10.16 0.49 13.61
C ILE A 138 -10.66 -0.29 12.39
N ASP A 139 -9.88 -1.26 11.90
CA ASP A 139 -10.27 -2.12 10.78
C ASP A 139 -11.48 -2.99 11.09
N MET A 140 -11.64 -3.41 12.35
CA MET A 140 -12.82 -4.13 12.78
C MET A 140 -14.00 -3.18 12.96
N ALA A 141 -13.76 -1.94 13.42
CA ALA A 141 -14.79 -0.91 13.45
C ALA A 141 -15.40 -0.70 12.05
N MET A 142 -14.57 -0.67 11.01
CA MET A 142 -15.03 -0.57 9.61
C MET A 142 -15.92 -1.75 9.18
N ARG A 143 -15.68 -2.97 9.67
CA ARG A 143 -16.54 -4.14 9.35
C ARG A 143 -17.91 -4.07 10.02
N HIS A 144 -17.97 -3.41 11.17
CA HIS A 144 -19.22 -3.20 11.91
C HIS A 144 -19.92 -1.91 11.51
N ASP A 145 -19.28 -1.07 10.71
CA ASP A 145 -19.92 0.09 10.13
C ASP A 145 -21.02 -0.36 9.15
N GLN A 146 -22.18 0.26 9.25
CA GLN A 146 -23.33 -0.07 8.41
C GLN A 146 -23.28 0.66 7.05
N ALA A 147 -22.33 1.57 6.83
CA ALA A 147 -22.18 2.23 5.54
C ALA A 147 -21.52 1.32 4.50
N PRO A 148 -21.70 1.65 3.21
CA PRO A 148 -20.99 0.95 2.14
C PRO A 148 -19.47 1.01 2.31
N LEU A 149 -18.81 -0.13 2.07
CA LEU A 149 -17.35 -0.24 2.01
C LEU A 149 -16.91 -0.53 0.57
N TYR A 150 -16.09 0.36 0.03
CA TYR A 150 -15.52 0.32 -1.31
C TYR A 150 -14.00 0.27 -1.26
N ALA A 151 -13.39 -0.25 -2.32
CA ALA A 151 -11.96 -0.19 -2.55
C ALA A 151 -11.67 0.39 -3.94
N THR A 152 -10.50 1.02 -4.06
CA THR A 152 -9.93 1.41 -5.35
C THR A 152 -9.65 0.16 -6.23
N PRO A 153 -9.60 0.27 -7.58
CA PRO A 153 -9.38 -0.87 -8.47
C PRO A 153 -7.97 -1.50 -8.40
N ARG A 154 -7.00 -0.83 -7.78
CA ARG A 154 -5.70 -1.36 -7.37
C ARG A 154 -5.31 -0.70 -6.03
N PRO A 155 -4.54 -1.34 -5.14
CA PRO A 155 -4.04 -0.67 -3.95
C PRO A 155 -3.29 0.62 -4.32
N MET A 156 -3.54 1.70 -3.56
CA MET A 156 -2.90 3.01 -3.70
C MET A 156 -1.93 3.30 -2.56
N VAL A 157 -1.89 2.46 -1.53
CA VAL A 157 -0.93 2.59 -0.42
C VAL A 157 -0.36 1.22 -0.06
N GLU A 158 0.82 1.18 0.56
CA GLU A 158 1.42 -0.04 1.12
C GLU A 158 2.32 0.28 2.30
N HIS A 159 2.49 -0.66 3.24
CA HIS A 159 3.47 -0.53 4.31
C HIS A 159 4.91 -0.45 3.76
N ARG A 160 5.66 0.50 4.29
CA ARG A 160 7.11 0.47 4.25
C ARG A 160 7.63 -0.67 5.12
N ALA A 161 8.75 -1.24 4.72
CA ALA A 161 9.47 -2.21 5.55
C ALA A 161 10.00 -1.51 6.81
N VAL A 162 9.31 -1.66 7.94
CA VAL A 162 9.76 -1.17 9.24
C VAL A 162 10.42 -2.30 10.06
N PRO A 163 11.45 -2.00 10.89
CA PRO A 163 12.06 -3.00 11.77
C PRO A 163 11.03 -3.59 12.73
N ARG A 164 11.18 -4.88 13.07
CA ARG A 164 10.23 -5.64 13.89
C ARG A 164 9.91 -5.00 15.26
N ALA A 165 10.83 -4.21 15.81
CA ALA A 165 10.63 -3.47 17.05
C ALA A 165 9.55 -2.36 16.94
N ALA A 166 9.30 -1.84 15.74
CA ALA A 166 8.23 -0.90 15.42
C ALA A 166 6.92 -1.60 15.00
N SER A 167 6.90 -2.94 15.06
CA SER A 167 5.81 -3.79 14.62
C SER A 167 5.55 -4.93 15.61
N THR A 168 4.73 -4.68 16.62
CA THR A 168 4.26 -5.77 17.50
C THR A 168 3.32 -6.74 16.78
N GLY A 169 2.88 -6.42 15.56
CA GLY A 169 2.12 -7.30 14.68
C GLY A 169 3.01 -7.99 13.63
N SER A 170 2.65 -9.21 13.26
CA SER A 170 3.13 -9.84 12.02
C SER A 170 2.72 -8.93 10.86
N HIS A 171 3.65 -8.11 10.34
CA HIS A 171 3.40 -7.34 9.13
C HIS A 171 3.14 -8.31 8.00
N ILE A 172 1.88 -8.42 7.62
CA ILE A 172 1.51 -9.15 6.42
C ILE A 172 1.64 -8.13 5.29
N THR A 173 2.85 -7.98 4.75
CA THR A 173 3.08 -7.26 3.50
C THR A 173 2.09 -7.78 2.47
N SER A 174 1.43 -6.87 1.76
CA SER A 174 0.62 -7.23 0.60
C SER A 174 1.54 -7.90 -0.40
N GLU A 175 1.57 -9.23 -0.42
CA GLU A 175 2.00 -9.95 -1.61
C GLU A 175 1.10 -9.46 -2.76
N GLY A 176 1.58 -8.54 -3.58
CA GLY A 176 0.83 -8.11 -4.76
C GLY A 176 1.16 -6.75 -5.32
N ASP A 177 0.61 -5.65 -4.79
CA ASP A 177 0.44 -4.45 -5.62
C ASP A 177 0.57 -3.14 -4.83
N TYR A 178 1.40 -2.25 -5.41
CA TYR A 178 1.80 -0.89 -5.04
C TYR A 178 2.97 -0.76 -4.04
N GLN A 179 4.19 -0.45 -4.53
CA GLN A 179 5.44 -0.52 -3.75
C GLN A 179 6.32 0.75 -3.88
N GLY A 180 5.71 1.94 -3.91
CA GLY A 180 6.42 3.23 -3.94
C GLY A 180 7.19 3.56 -5.24
N PRO A 181 7.83 4.74 -5.35
CA PRO A 181 8.48 5.19 -6.59
C PRO A 181 9.70 4.35 -7.04
N ASN A 182 10.33 3.61 -6.13
CA ASN A 182 11.50 2.80 -6.43
C ASN A 182 11.20 1.36 -6.87
N SER A 183 9.97 0.86 -6.74
CA SER A 183 9.68 -0.53 -7.08
C SER A 183 9.69 -0.81 -8.57
N HIS A 184 9.31 0.16 -9.41
CA HIS A 184 9.51 0.05 -10.86
C HIS A 184 10.99 -0.08 -11.22
N HIS A 185 11.85 0.70 -10.54
CA HIS A 185 13.30 0.66 -10.72
C HIS A 185 13.88 -0.69 -10.28
N ILE A 186 13.48 -1.19 -9.10
CA ILE A 186 13.91 -2.50 -8.58
C ILE A 186 13.45 -3.64 -9.50
N LEU A 187 12.19 -3.66 -9.93
CA LEU A 187 11.68 -4.70 -10.83
C LEU A 187 12.40 -4.70 -12.17
N THR A 188 12.66 -3.51 -12.72
CA THR A 188 13.38 -3.35 -13.98
C THR A 188 14.82 -3.85 -13.83
N HIS A 189 15.55 -3.40 -12.82
CA HIS A 189 16.93 -3.80 -12.58
C HIS A 189 17.05 -5.31 -12.30
N VAL A 190 16.15 -5.88 -11.51
CA VAL A 190 16.14 -7.32 -11.23
C VAL A 190 15.80 -8.12 -12.49
N TRP A 191 14.82 -7.69 -13.28
CA TRP A 191 14.47 -8.37 -14.53
C TRP A 191 15.60 -8.32 -15.57
N GLU A 192 16.22 -7.15 -15.76
CA GLU A 192 17.35 -6.96 -16.67
C GLU A 192 18.57 -7.78 -16.26
N TRP A 193 18.83 -7.86 -14.95
CA TRP A 193 19.92 -8.66 -14.40
C TRP A 193 19.74 -10.15 -14.67
N LEU A 194 18.51 -10.67 -14.62
CA LEU A 194 18.25 -12.09 -14.85
C LEU A 194 18.67 -12.53 -16.26
N PRO A 195 19.17 -13.77 -16.42
CA PRO A 195 19.56 -14.26 -17.73
C PRO A 195 18.31 -14.40 -18.63
N ALA A 196 18.47 -14.11 -19.94
CA ALA A 196 17.39 -14.17 -20.92
C ALA A 196 16.87 -15.60 -21.18
N ARG A 197 17.69 -16.61 -20.87
CA ARG A 197 17.38 -18.03 -20.96
C ARG A 197 17.97 -18.74 -19.75
N ARG A 198 17.53 -19.96 -19.50
CA ARG A 198 18.11 -20.82 -18.48
C ARG A 198 19.63 -20.91 -18.64
N ASP A 199 20.36 -20.50 -17.61
CA ASP A 199 21.81 -20.63 -17.52
C ASP A 199 22.17 -21.45 -16.29
N ARG A 200 22.60 -22.70 -16.50
CA ARG A 200 22.96 -23.62 -15.42
C ARG A 200 24.26 -23.25 -14.71
N LYS A 201 25.06 -22.33 -15.26
CA LYS A 201 26.32 -21.88 -14.67
C LYS A 201 26.13 -20.62 -13.81
N ARG A 202 25.00 -19.92 -13.94
CA ARG A 202 24.72 -18.69 -13.22
C ARG A 202 23.75 -18.94 -12.07
N VAL A 203 24.23 -18.71 -10.84
CA VAL A 203 23.40 -18.77 -9.65
C VAL A 203 22.64 -17.46 -9.50
N THR A 204 21.30 -17.53 -9.48
CA THR A 204 20.43 -16.36 -9.38
C THR A 204 19.72 -16.29 -8.02
N THR A 205 20.44 -16.52 -6.93
CA THR A 205 19.86 -16.40 -5.59
C THR A 205 19.62 -14.93 -5.22
N PRO A 206 18.67 -14.64 -4.31
CA PRO A 206 18.41 -13.27 -3.88
C PRO A 206 19.64 -12.52 -3.39
N SER A 207 20.50 -13.18 -2.60
CA SER A 207 21.72 -12.56 -2.07
C SER A 207 22.74 -12.19 -3.15
N ILE A 208 22.86 -12.99 -4.21
CA ILE A 208 23.81 -12.70 -5.31
C ILE A 208 23.31 -11.52 -6.15
N ALA A 209 22.01 -11.50 -6.49
CA ALA A 209 21.46 -10.38 -7.25
C ALA A 209 21.48 -9.09 -6.41
N ALA A 210 21.19 -9.18 -5.11
CA ALA A 210 21.21 -8.05 -4.18
C ALA A 210 22.59 -7.38 -4.17
N ASN A 211 23.65 -8.19 -4.01
CA ASN A 211 25.03 -7.71 -4.05
C ASN A 211 25.39 -7.10 -5.43
N ALA A 212 24.92 -7.71 -6.52
CA ALA A 212 25.22 -7.23 -7.87
C ALA A 212 24.47 -5.92 -8.22
N LEU A 213 23.28 -5.71 -7.65
CA LEU A 213 22.39 -4.60 -7.96
C LEU A 213 22.44 -3.47 -6.94
N GLY A 214 23.19 -3.63 -5.84
CA GLY A 214 23.27 -2.63 -4.78
C GLY A 214 21.96 -2.44 -4.01
N ILE A 215 21.13 -3.48 -3.95
CA ILE A 215 19.84 -3.51 -3.23
C ILE A 215 19.85 -4.64 -2.19
N THR A 216 18.82 -4.73 -1.35
CA THR A 216 18.75 -5.75 -0.29
C THR A 216 18.27 -7.11 -0.81
N PRO A 217 18.65 -8.24 -0.16
CA PRO A 217 18.11 -9.56 -0.49
C PRO A 217 16.59 -9.66 -0.35
N HIS A 218 16.01 -8.85 0.55
CA HIS A 218 14.56 -8.75 0.72
C HIS A 218 13.90 -8.14 -0.53
N GLU A 219 14.43 -7.03 -1.04
CA GLU A 219 13.94 -6.39 -2.27
C GLU A 219 14.06 -7.32 -3.49
N VAL A 220 15.15 -8.10 -3.60
CA VAL A 220 15.27 -9.08 -4.69
C VAL A 220 14.26 -10.21 -4.55
N THR A 221 14.09 -10.75 -3.34
CA THR A 221 13.14 -11.85 -3.09
C THR A 221 11.72 -11.41 -3.45
N TRP A 222 11.38 -10.19 -3.04
CA TRP A 222 10.14 -9.55 -3.40
C TRP A 222 10.00 -9.39 -4.94
N ALA A 223 11.01 -8.82 -5.61
CA ALA A 223 11.00 -8.62 -7.06
C ALA A 223 10.85 -9.94 -7.85
N TYR A 224 11.50 -11.02 -7.41
CA TYR A 224 11.33 -12.35 -7.98
C TYR A 224 9.89 -12.85 -7.88
N GLN A 225 9.23 -12.67 -6.74
CA GLN A 225 7.83 -13.09 -6.55
C GLN A 225 6.88 -12.25 -7.41
N ALA A 226 7.11 -10.93 -7.48
CA ALA A 226 6.33 -10.03 -8.32
C ALA A 226 6.44 -10.41 -9.80
N LEU A 227 7.67 -10.56 -10.31
CA LEU A 227 7.92 -10.95 -11.70
C LEU A 227 7.39 -12.36 -12.03
N LEU A 228 7.42 -13.30 -11.07
CA LEU A 228 6.82 -14.63 -11.22
C LEU A 228 5.31 -14.52 -11.40
N THR A 229 4.67 -13.69 -10.56
CA THR A 229 3.21 -13.48 -10.58
C THR A 229 2.76 -12.83 -11.89
N MET A 230 3.59 -11.96 -12.46
CA MET A 230 3.37 -11.33 -13.77
C MET A 230 3.69 -12.25 -14.96
N GLY A 231 4.27 -13.43 -14.73
CA GLY A 231 4.72 -14.33 -15.80
C GLY A 231 5.96 -13.83 -16.55
N CYS A 232 6.67 -12.83 -16.01
CA CYS A 232 7.86 -12.25 -16.65
C CYS A 232 9.14 -13.06 -16.40
N VAL A 233 9.13 -13.91 -15.38
CA VAL A 233 10.25 -14.82 -15.05
C VAL A 233 9.73 -16.22 -14.76
N ILE A 234 10.58 -17.22 -14.99
CA ILE A 234 10.35 -18.62 -14.65
C ILE A 234 11.32 -19.00 -13.53
N ARG A 235 10.82 -19.77 -12.55
CA ARG A 235 11.65 -20.43 -11.54
C ARG A 235 11.81 -21.91 -11.91
N ASP A 236 13.05 -22.37 -11.95
CA ASP A 236 13.42 -23.77 -12.15
C ASP A 236 14.48 -24.20 -11.10
N PRO A 237 14.92 -25.47 -11.09
CA PRO A 237 15.91 -25.94 -10.11
C PRO A 237 17.28 -25.24 -10.18
N SER A 238 17.61 -24.60 -11.30
CA SER A 238 18.85 -23.81 -11.48
C SER A 238 18.69 -22.34 -11.06
N GLY A 239 17.47 -21.85 -10.86
CA GLY A 239 17.21 -20.49 -10.40
C GLY A 239 16.08 -19.80 -11.17
N PHE A 240 16.25 -18.51 -11.43
CA PHE A 240 15.30 -17.64 -12.10
C PHE A 240 15.87 -17.20 -13.45
N HIS A 241 15.01 -17.12 -14.47
CA HIS A 241 15.37 -16.56 -15.77
C HIS A 241 14.16 -15.86 -16.39
N ARG A 242 14.42 -14.96 -17.34
CA ARG A 242 13.35 -14.20 -18.02
C ARG A 242 12.49 -15.13 -18.88
N ALA A 243 11.20 -14.84 -18.90
CA ALA A 243 10.20 -15.58 -19.67
C ALA A 243 9.49 -14.67 -20.69
N ALA A 244 9.00 -13.52 -20.22
CA ALA A 244 8.38 -12.50 -21.05
C ALA A 244 8.86 -11.10 -20.60
N PRO A 245 8.88 -10.12 -21.50
CA PRO A 245 9.09 -8.73 -21.11
C PRO A 245 7.99 -8.28 -20.14
N PRO A 246 8.32 -7.48 -19.12
CA PRO A 246 7.33 -6.85 -18.26
C PRO A 246 6.40 -5.94 -19.05
N PRO A 247 5.15 -5.72 -18.59
CA PRO A 247 4.18 -4.89 -19.30
C PRO A 247 4.62 -3.42 -19.47
N TRP A 248 5.57 -2.97 -18.65
CA TRP A 248 6.19 -1.64 -18.78
C TRP A 248 7.41 -1.62 -19.70
N HIS A 249 7.95 -2.78 -20.04
CA HIS A 249 9.01 -2.94 -21.02
C HIS A 249 8.38 -2.99 -22.42
N THR A 250 7.69 -1.91 -22.79
CA THR A 250 7.21 -1.73 -24.15
C THR A 250 8.44 -1.62 -25.04
N THR A 251 8.62 -2.57 -25.94
CA THR A 251 9.35 -2.32 -27.16
C THR A 251 8.73 -1.07 -27.77
N GLN A 252 9.51 0.00 -27.95
CA GLN A 252 9.12 1.00 -28.94
C GLN A 252 8.74 0.24 -30.21
N PRO A 253 7.65 0.60 -30.91
CA PRO A 253 7.38 0.02 -32.20
C PRO A 253 8.65 0.23 -33.02
N THR A 254 9.31 -0.86 -33.39
CA THR A 254 10.39 -0.81 -34.35
C THR A 254 9.79 -0.17 -35.60
N GLU A 255 10.28 1.01 -35.95
CA GLU A 255 10.08 1.59 -37.27
C GLU A 255 10.29 0.47 -38.30
N GLU A 256 9.25 0.29 -39.11
CA GLU A 256 9.26 -0.30 -40.45
C GLU A 256 10.26 -1.46 -40.69
N ASP A 257 9.69 -2.66 -40.87
CA ASP A 257 10.31 -3.64 -41.77
C ASP A 257 9.62 -3.49 -43.14
N PRO A 258 10.13 -2.65 -44.06
CA PRO A 258 9.60 -2.55 -45.42
C PRO A 258 10.22 -3.66 -46.25
N GLN A 259 10.00 -4.93 -45.90
CA GLN A 259 10.45 -6.03 -46.75
C GLN A 259 9.78 -7.38 -46.49
N LEU A 260 8.46 -7.44 -46.62
CA LEU A 260 7.83 -8.65 -47.14
C LEU A 260 6.81 -8.26 -48.21
N TRP A 261 7.16 -8.62 -49.43
CA TRP A 261 6.26 -8.81 -50.56
C TRP A 261 5.19 -9.85 -50.21
#